data_AF-A0A1G2Y602-F1
#
_entry.id   AF-A0A1G2Y602-F1
#
_cell.length_a   1.000
_cell.length_b   1.000
_cell.length_c   1.000
_cell.angle_alpha   90.00
_cell.angle_beta   90.00
_cell.angle_gamma   90.00
#
_symmetry.space_group_name_H-M   'P 1'
#
loop_
_entity.id
_entity.type
_entity.pdbx_description
1 polymer ?
#
loop_
_entity_poly.entity_id
_entity_poly.type
_entity_poly.pdbx_seq_one_letter_code
_entity_poly.pdbx_strand_id
1 'polypeptide(L)' 'MAFIRIPGIPGKVFQPDGAGAKKHNCPDCYFCQWCSDERCDACLKNKKRKLKKKAKKKE' A
#
# COMPACT_ATOMS: atom_id res chain seq x y z
N MET A 1 0.24 17.88 3.81
CA MET A 1 -0.68 18.06 2.65
C MET A 1 -0.21 19.26 1.85
N ALA A 2 0.64 19.05 0.85
CA ALA A 2 1.27 20.14 0.11
C ALA A 2 0.73 20.21 -1.32
N PHE A 3 0.35 21.40 -1.76
CA PHE A 3 0.04 21.65 -3.16
C PHE A 3 1.32 22.12 -3.87
N ILE A 4 1.93 21.24 -4.66
CA ILE A 4 3.19 21.50 -5.36
C ILE A 4 2.96 22.04 -6.78
N ARG A 5 3.94 22.79 -7.31
CA ARG A 5 3.95 23.18 -8.73
C ARG A 5 4.81 22.19 -9.51
N ILE A 6 4.25 21.57 -10.53
CA ILE A 6 4.96 20.66 -11.44
C ILE A 6 5.17 21.41 -12.77
N PRO A 7 6.41 21.50 -13.28
CA PRO A 7 6.65 22.15 -14.57
C PRO A 7 5.86 21.47 -15.69
N GLY A 8 5.16 22.26 -16.50
CA GLY A 8 4.32 21.77 -17.61
C GLY A 8 2.87 21.46 -17.25
N ILE A 9 2.47 21.58 -15.97
CA ILE A 9 1.07 21.42 -15.54
C ILE A 9 0.55 22.78 -15.04
N PRO A 10 -0.54 23.34 -15.62
CA PRO A 10 -1.13 24.56 -15.10
C PRO A 10 -1.77 24.30 -13.74
N GLY A 11 -1.41 25.13 -12.74
CA GLY A 11 -1.98 25.08 -11.39
C GLY A 11 -1.08 24.43 -10.34
N LYS A 12 -1.66 24.06 -9.20
CA LYS A 12 -0.97 23.31 -8.14
C LYS A 12 -1.52 21.90 -8.09
N VAL A 13 -0.62 20.91 -8.01
CA VAL A 13 -0.95 19.49 -7.88
C VAL A 13 -0.95 19.13 -6.41
N PHE A 14 -2.03 18.47 -5.95
CA PHE A 14 -2.11 17.94 -4.60
C PHE A 14 -1.12 16.79 -4.42
N GLN A 15 -0.13 16.98 -3.58
CA GLN A 15 0.75 15.92 -3.12
C GLN A 15 0.32 15.48 -1.72
N PRO A 16 -0.19 14.24 -1.57
CA PRO A 16 -0.42 13.69 -0.24
C PRO A 16 0.93 13.58 0.49
N ASP A 17 0.96 14.07 1.73
CA ASP A 17 2.06 13.80 2.65
C ASP A 17 2.17 12.29 2.83
N GLY A 18 3.40 11.79 2.98
CA GLY A 18 3.75 10.37 2.87
C GLY A 18 2.67 9.41 3.38
N ALA A 19 2.48 8.33 2.63
CA ALA A 19 1.61 7.21 2.97
C ALA A 19 1.80 6.85 4.46
N GLY A 20 0.85 7.25 5.31
CA GLY A 20 0.94 7.10 6.77
C GLY A 20 1.29 5.67 7.20
N ALA A 21 1.83 5.54 8.42
CA ALA A 21 2.28 4.26 8.95
C ALA A 21 1.24 3.15 8.75
N LYS A 22 1.67 1.98 8.25
CA LYS A 22 0.76 0.85 8.06
C LYS A 22 0.42 0.25 9.43
N LYS A 23 -0.86 -0.08 9.66
CA LYS A 23 -1.28 -0.83 10.87
C LYS A 23 -0.61 -2.21 10.95
N HIS A 24 -0.46 -2.87 9.80
CA HIS A 24 0.24 -4.15 9.65
C HIS A 24 1.11 -4.14 8.39
N ASN A 25 2.06 -5.07 8.29
CA ASN A 25 2.93 -5.22 7.12
C ASN A 25 2.22 -5.91 5.92
N CYS A 26 1.03 -5.41 5.59
CA CYS A 26 0.19 -5.84 4.47
C CYS A 26 0.87 -5.50 3.13
N PRO A 27 0.93 -6.45 2.19
CA PRO A 27 1.58 -6.22 0.89
C PRO A 27 0.78 -5.29 -0.03
N ASP A 28 -0.56 -5.32 0.05
CA ASP A 28 -1.43 -4.54 -0.82
C ASP A 28 -1.82 -3.17 -0.24
N CYS A 29 -1.59 -2.93 1.06
CA CYS A 29 -1.86 -1.62 1.67
C CYS A 29 -0.67 -0.69 1.45
N TYR A 30 -0.90 0.51 0.91
CA TYR A 30 0.11 1.56 0.81
C TYR A 30 0.28 2.32 2.12
N PHE A 31 -0.83 2.67 2.80
CA PHE A 31 -0.88 3.30 4.13
C PHE A 31 -2.09 2.81 4.93
N CYS A 32 -2.11 3.09 6.24
CA CYS A 32 -3.27 2.81 7.08
C CYS A 32 -4.38 3.85 6.80
N GLN A 33 -5.54 3.37 6.36
CA GLN A 33 -6.77 4.15 6.26
C GLN A 33 -7.73 3.84 7.42
N TRP A 34 -7.22 3.29 8.53
CA TRP A 34 -8.03 2.78 9.63
C TRP A 34 -9.09 1.76 9.20
N CYS A 35 -8.74 0.91 8.24
CA CYS A 35 -9.61 -0.17 7.79
C CYS A 35 -9.78 -1.25 8.86
N SER A 36 -10.92 -1.95 8.82
CA SER A 36 -11.20 -3.10 9.68
C SER A 36 -10.14 -4.20 9.54
N ASP A 37 -9.95 -4.98 10.62
CA ASP A 37 -8.99 -6.09 10.65
C ASP A 37 -9.21 -7.12 9.53
N GLU A 38 -10.46 -7.34 9.11
CA GLU A 38 -10.82 -8.25 8.01
C GLU A 38 -10.09 -7.91 6.70
N ARG A 39 -9.94 -6.61 6.41
CA ARG A 39 -9.23 -6.17 5.19
C ARG A 39 -7.73 -6.43 5.30
N CYS A 40 -7.16 -6.22 6.49
CA CYS A 40 -5.75 -6.51 6.75
C CYS A 40 -5.47 -8.03 6.71
N ASP A 41 -6.35 -8.84 7.29
CA ASP A 41 -6.27 -10.30 7.25
C ASP A 41 -6.30 -10.85 5.82
N ALA A 42 -7.20 -10.34 4.96
CA ALA A 42 -7.23 -10.71 3.55
C ALA A 42 -5.90 -10.43 2.82
N CYS A 43 -5.32 -9.23 3.03
CA CYS A 43 -4.03 -8.87 2.47
C CYS A 43 -2.89 -9.77 2.98
N LEU A 44 -2.88 -10.08 4.28
CA LEU A 44 -1.86 -10.93 4.90
C LEU A 44 -1.97 -12.40 4.47
N LYS A 45 -3.19 -12.91 4.31
CA LYS A 45 -3.45 -14.25 3.75
C LYS A 45 -2.94 -14.36 2.31
N ASN A 46 -3.13 -13.32 1.50
CA ASN A 46 -2.58 -13.27 0.14
C ASN A 46 -1.05 -13.28 0.13
N LYS A 47 -0.39 -12.59 1.08
CA LYS A 47 1.08 -12.68 1.28
C LYS A 47 1.54 -14.12 1.51
N LYS A 48 0.89 -14.84 2.43
CA LYS A 48 1.20 -16.24 2.76
C LYS A 48 1.01 -17.16 1.55
N ARG A 49 -0.06 -16.97 0.76
CA ARG A 49 -0.31 -17.74 -0.48
C ARG A 49 0.77 -17.50 -1.54
N LYS A 50 1.20 -16.24 -1.75
CA LYS A 50 2.29 -15.91 -2.70
C LYS A 50 3.63 -16.54 -2.30
N LEU A 51 3.97 -16.57 -1.01
CA LEU A 51 5.17 -17.23 -0.50
C LEU A 51 5.14 -18.75 -0.74
N LYS A 52 4.01 -19.41 -0.43
CA LYS A 52 3.82 -20.85 -0.70
C LYS A 52 3.96 -21.19 -2.19
N LYS A 53 3.41 -20.37 -3.08
CA LYS A 53 3.56 -20.55 -4.53
C LYS A 53 5.01 -20.38 -5.00
N LYS A 54 5.76 -19.43 -4.43
CA LYS A 54 7.19 -19.24 -4.75
C LYS A 54 8.04 -20.43 -4.31
N ALA A 55 7.75 -21.05 -3.16
CA ALA A 55 8.44 -22.26 -2.72
C ALA A 55 8.19 -23.44 -3.68
N LYS A 56 6.94 -23.66 -4.10
CA LYS A 56 6.57 -24.76 -5.01
C LYS A 56 7.05 -24.59 -6.45
N LYS A 57 7.45 -23.39 -6.88
CA LYS A 57 7.97 -23.13 -8.24
C LYS A 57 9.50 -23.26 -8.33
N LYS A 58 10.18 -23.54 -7.22
CA LYS A 58 11.64 -23.62 -7.13
C LYS A 58 12.17 -25.06 -7.09
N GLU A 59 11.29 -26.04 -7.31
CA GLU A 59 11.54 -27.48 -7.31
C GLU A 59 11.25 -28.05 -8.71
#